data_AF-A0A7C6BNE0-F1
#
_entry.id   AF-A0A7C6BNE0-F1
#
_cell.length_a   1.000
_cell.length_b   1.000
_cell.length_c   1.000
_cell.angle_alpha   90.00
_cell.angle_beta   90.00
_cell.angle_gamma   90.00
#
_symmetry.space_group_name_H-M   'P 1'
#
loop_
_entity.id
_entity.type
_entity.pdbx_description
1 polymer ?
#
loop_
_entity_poly.entity_id
_entity_poly.type
_entity_poly.pdbx_seq_one_letter_code
_entity_poly.pdbx_strand_id
1 'polypeptide(L)'
;MRYEGYTNLSIGQMVDLHKDRVRHIVSEFKAQGIDEFIRCKYCGNHRSMSYEEELELLDSFAEKAQRGELTSVKEIKAAFDAKLGRDAGSGYIYMLLKRHGWRRIKPRPKQPKSANAEACDASKKLSLVWRKSN
;
A
#
# COMPACT_ATOMS: atom_id res chain seq x y z
N MET A 1 7.28 -25.10 -25.68
CA MET A 1 7.79 -24.37 -26.87
C MET A 1 9.24 -24.71 -27.21
N ARG A 2 10.28 -24.20 -26.53
CA ARG A 2 11.68 -24.60 -26.87
C ARG A 2 11.97 -26.08 -26.60
N TYR A 3 11.40 -26.65 -25.54
CA TYR A 3 11.49 -28.09 -25.21
C TYR A 3 10.67 -28.97 -26.16
N GLU A 4 9.71 -28.40 -26.89
CA GLU A 4 8.90 -29.09 -27.90
C GLU A 4 9.58 -29.08 -29.28
N GLY A 5 10.80 -28.52 -29.38
CA GLY A 5 11.59 -28.50 -30.61
C GLY A 5 11.40 -27.29 -31.51
N TYR A 6 10.55 -26.32 -31.14
CA TYR A 6 10.35 -25.10 -31.94
C TYR A 6 11.63 -24.25 -32.06
N THR A 7 11.83 -23.66 -33.23
CA THR A 7 12.95 -22.74 -33.49
C THR A 7 12.69 -21.38 -32.85
N ASN A 8 13.76 -20.63 -32.52
CA ASN A 8 13.62 -19.27 -31.95
C ASN A 8 12.84 -18.32 -32.87
N LEU A 9 12.93 -18.51 -34.19
CA LEU A 9 12.17 -17.72 -35.17
C LEU A 9 10.67 -18.00 -35.05
N SER A 10 10.28 -19.28 -35.07
CA SER A 10 8.87 -19.69 -34.92
C SER A 10 8.28 -19.24 -33.59
N ILE A 11 9.05 -19.37 -32.49
CA ILE A 11 8.61 -18.89 -31.17
C ILE A 11 8.43 -17.39 -31.19
N GLY A 12 9.41 -16.64 -31.73
CA GLY A 12 9.33 -15.18 -31.85
C GLY A 12 8.09 -14.71 -32.62
N GLN A 13 7.76 -15.37 -33.73
CA GLN A 13 6.54 -15.09 -34.49
C GLN A 13 5.25 -15.39 -33.71
N MET A 14 5.23 -16.43 -32.88
CA MET A 14 4.07 -16.79 -32.05
C MET A 14 3.81 -15.81 -30.90
N VAL A 15 4.88 -15.29 -30.28
CA VAL A 15 4.79 -14.44 -29.07
C VAL A 15 5.06 -12.95 -29.35
N ASP A 16 5.13 -12.58 -30.63
CA ASP A 16 5.46 -11.23 -31.11
C ASP A 16 6.76 -10.66 -30.51
N LEU A 17 7.83 -11.47 -30.57
CA LEU A 17 9.18 -11.09 -30.14
C LEU A 17 10.20 -11.34 -31.24
N HIS A 18 11.25 -10.52 -31.27
CA HIS A 18 12.40 -10.77 -32.14
C HIS A 18 13.11 -12.09 -31.77
N LYS A 19 13.58 -12.85 -32.76
CA LYS A 19 14.25 -14.17 -32.57
C LYS A 19 15.42 -14.12 -31.58
N ASP A 20 16.16 -13.00 -31.54
CA ASP A 20 17.29 -12.82 -30.64
C ASP A 20 16.84 -12.53 -29.20
N ARG A 21 15.70 -11.87 -29.02
CA ARG A 21 15.09 -11.69 -27.70
C ARG A 21 14.69 -13.04 -27.11
N VAL A 22 14.11 -13.92 -27.91
CA VAL A 22 13.80 -15.30 -27.51
C VAL A 22 15.08 -16.06 -27.14
N ARG A 23 16.16 -15.93 -27.93
CA ARG A 23 17.46 -16.53 -27.60
C ARG A 23 17.98 -16.07 -26.24
N HIS A 24 17.93 -14.77 -25.97
CA HIS A 24 18.44 -14.19 -24.72
C HIS A 24 17.62 -14.67 -23.53
N ILE A 25 16.29 -14.64 -23.63
CA ILE A 25 15.37 -15.15 -22.60
C ILE A 25 15.67 -16.62 -22.26
N VAL A 26 15.82 -17.48 -23.28
CA VAL A 26 16.13 -18.90 -23.09
C VAL A 26 17.51 -19.10 -22.44
N SER A 27 18.50 -18.29 -22.83
CA SER A 27 19.84 -18.34 -22.25
C SER A 27 19.84 -17.92 -20.78
N GLU A 28 19.15 -16.83 -20.45
CA GLU A 28 19.02 -16.34 -19.07
C GLU A 28 18.28 -17.33 -18.20
N PHE A 29 17.16 -17.88 -18.68
CA PHE A 29 16.40 -18.91 -17.97
C PHE A 29 17.25 -20.15 -17.66
N LYS A 30 18.03 -20.64 -18.64
CA LYS A 30 18.92 -21.79 -18.44
C LYS A 30 20.03 -21.53 -17.42
N ALA A 31 20.51 -20.28 -17.34
CA ALA A 31 21.58 -19.91 -16.42
C ALA A 31 21.09 -19.66 -14.99
N GLN A 32 19.90 -19.09 -14.82
CA GLN A 32 19.38 -18.62 -13.53
C GLN A 32 18.39 -19.60 -12.88
N GLY A 33 17.72 -20.44 -13.66
CA GLY A 33 16.60 -21.26 -13.17
C GLY A 33 15.29 -20.46 -13.04
N ILE A 34 14.18 -21.16 -12.81
CA ILE A 34 12.84 -20.55 -12.88
C ILE A 34 12.61 -19.50 -11.80
N ASP A 35 12.98 -19.78 -10.54
CA ASP A 35 12.70 -18.91 -9.39
C ASP A 35 13.40 -17.55 -9.53
N GLU A 36 14.67 -17.55 -9.95
CA GLU A 36 15.45 -16.32 -10.16
C GLU A 36 15.03 -15.59 -11.44
N PHE A 37 14.63 -16.32 -12.48
CA PHE A 37 14.18 -15.73 -13.75
C PHE A 37 12.85 -14.97 -13.61
N ILE A 38 11.92 -15.49 -12.81
CA ILE A 38 10.63 -14.83 -12.55
C ILE A 38 10.72 -13.76 -11.45
N ARG A 39 11.81 -13.72 -10.69
CA ARG A 39 11.99 -12.74 -9.62
C ARG A 39 11.96 -11.32 -10.17
N CYS A 40 11.13 -10.47 -9.58
CA CYS A 40 11.11 -9.05 -9.92
C CYS A 40 12.42 -8.38 -9.48
N LYS A 41 13.32 -8.10 -10.43
CA LYS A 41 14.64 -7.47 -10.16
C LYS A 41 14.53 -5.99 -9.80
N TYR A 42 13.44 -5.33 -10.20
CA TYR A 42 13.20 -3.92 -9.96
C TYR A 42 11.98 -3.75 -9.05
N CYS A 43 12.21 -3.59 -7.75
CA CYS A 43 11.16 -3.22 -6.82
C CYS A 43 10.83 -1.73 -6.96
N GLY A 44 9.68 -1.42 -7.55
CA GLY A 44 9.13 -0.08 -7.55
C GLY A 44 8.61 0.27 -6.16
N ASN A 45 9.14 1.36 -5.59
CA ASN A 45 8.78 2.09 -4.35
C ASN A 45 9.94 2.10 -3.35
N HIS A 46 10.58 3.26 -3.17
CA HIS A 46 11.52 3.56 -2.08
C HIS A 46 10.78 3.62 -0.74
N ARG A 47 10.24 2.48 -0.29
CA ARG A 47 9.56 2.37 1.00
C ARG A 47 10.62 2.44 2.09
N SER A 48 10.31 3.19 3.15
CA SER A 48 11.15 3.28 4.33
C SER A 48 11.05 2.03 5.22
N MET A 49 9.95 1.26 5.11
CA MET A 49 9.72 -0.02 5.79
C MET A 49 9.00 -1.01 4.86
N SER A 50 8.97 -2.28 5.22
CA SER A 50 8.19 -3.31 4.49
C SER A 50 6.69 -3.02 4.56
N TYR A 51 5.91 -3.63 3.65
CA TYR A 51 4.45 -3.46 3.66
C TYR A 51 3.81 -3.97 4.95
N GLU A 52 4.31 -5.09 5.47
CA GLU A 52 3.82 -5.76 6.66
C GLU A 52 4.10 -4.92 7.90
N GLU A 53 5.31 -4.40 8.05
CA GLU A 53 5.67 -3.52 9.19
C GLU A 53 4.86 -2.22 9.23
N GLU A 54 4.57 -1.65 8.04
CA GLU A 54 3.70 -0.48 7.89
C GLU A 54 2.25 -0.82 8.30
N LEU A 55 1.77 -2.00 7.91
CA LEU A 55 0.42 -2.47 8.22
C LEU A 55 0.23 -2.72 9.71
N GLU A 56 1.16 -3.42 10.35
CA GLU A 56 1.16 -3.67 11.80
C GLU A 56 1.10 -2.36 12.60
N LEU A 57 1.90 -1.37 12.18
CA LEU A 57 1.89 -0.05 12.81
C LEU A 57 0.51 0.58 12.70
N LEU A 58 -0.07 0.61 11.49
CA LEU A 58 -1.38 1.19 11.25
C LEU A 58 -2.51 0.43 11.95
N ASP A 59 -2.45 -0.88 12.04
CA ASP A 59 -3.46 -1.69 12.72
C ASP A 59 -3.51 -1.38 14.23
N SER A 60 -2.37 -1.05 14.87
CA SER A 60 -2.36 -0.55 16.25
C SER A 60 -3.18 0.75 16.44
N PHE A 61 -3.34 1.53 15.36
CA PHE A 61 -4.13 2.75 15.34
C PHE A 61 -5.58 2.53 14.87
N ALA A 62 -5.89 1.39 14.26
CA ALA A 62 -7.22 1.13 13.71
C ALA A 62 -8.31 1.14 14.80
N GLU A 63 -8.05 0.54 15.97
CA GLU A 63 -8.97 0.53 17.11
C GLU A 63 -9.24 1.95 17.66
N LYS A 64 -8.20 2.78 17.76
CA LYS A 64 -8.31 4.18 18.19
C LYS A 64 -9.13 5.00 17.17
N ALA A 65 -8.84 4.82 15.89
CA ALA A 65 -9.55 5.47 14.79
C ALA A 65 -11.04 5.07 14.73
N GLN A 66 -11.37 3.82 15.04
CA GLN A 66 -12.75 3.33 15.11
C GLN A 66 -13.55 4.00 16.23
N ARG A 67 -12.94 4.20 17.41
CA ARG A 67 -13.56 4.91 18.54
C ARG A 67 -13.74 6.41 18.30
N GLY A 68 -13.20 6.95 17.21
CA GLY A 68 -13.26 8.37 16.91
C GLY A 68 -12.33 9.21 17.78
N GLU A 69 -11.42 8.56 18.52
CA GLU A 69 -10.27 9.23 19.13
C GLU A 69 -9.41 9.75 17.97
N LEU A 70 -9.20 11.06 17.95
CA LEU A 70 -8.44 11.76 16.91
C LEU A 70 -7.05 11.15 16.75
N THR A 71 -6.91 10.19 15.84
CA THR A 71 -5.59 9.72 15.41
C THR A 71 -5.03 10.79 14.48
N SER A 72 -4.45 11.82 15.08
CA SER A 72 -3.85 12.90 14.31
C SER A 72 -2.73 12.31 13.45
N VAL A 73 -2.61 12.75 12.20
CA VAL A 73 -1.49 12.35 11.32
C VAL A 73 -0.13 12.53 12.01
N LYS A 74 -0.05 13.49 12.94
CA LYS A 74 1.12 13.73 13.79
C LYS A 74 1.46 12.56 14.72
N GLU A 75 0.47 11.89 15.30
CA GLU A 75 0.68 10.73 16.18
C GLU A 75 1.17 9.53 15.38
N ILE A 76 0.55 9.29 14.22
CA ILE A 76 0.99 8.25 13.28
C ILE A 76 2.42 8.54 12.82
N LYS A 77 2.73 9.80 12.49
CA LYS A 77 4.09 10.23 12.15
C LYS A 77 5.07 9.96 13.29
N ALA A 78 4.75 10.35 14.52
CA ALA A 78 5.63 10.15 15.66
C ALA A 78 5.93 8.66 15.91
N ALA A 79 4.91 7.79 15.84
CA ALA A 79 5.10 6.35 15.98
C ALA A 79 5.89 5.76 14.80
N PHE A 80 5.65 6.25 13.59
CA PHE A 80 6.38 5.84 12.39
C PHE A 80 7.86 6.22 12.46
N ASP A 81 8.17 7.47 12.82
CA ASP A 81 9.54 7.97 12.96
C ASP A 81 10.27 7.25 14.10
N ALA A 82 9.57 6.93 15.20
CA ALA A 82 10.13 6.15 16.31
C ALA A 82 10.50 4.72 15.88
N LYS A 83 9.66 4.07 15.05
CA LYS A 83 9.96 2.73 14.50
C LYS A 83 11.08 2.79 13.46
N LEU A 84 11.12 3.85 12.64
CA LEU A 84 12.09 4.03 11.56
C LEU A 84 13.46 4.52 12.05
N GLY A 85 13.52 5.22 13.18
CA GLY A 85 14.75 5.84 13.72
C GLY A 85 15.19 7.11 12.99
N ARG A 86 14.37 7.67 12.09
CA ARG A 86 14.62 8.93 11.38
C ARG A 86 13.29 9.58 10.97
N ASP A 87 13.33 10.88 10.66
CA ASP A 87 12.17 11.62 10.16
C ASP A 87 11.83 11.18 8.72
N ALA A 88 10.65 10.58 8.54
CA ALA A 88 10.15 10.17 7.23
C ALA A 88 9.57 11.33 6.41
N GLY A 89 9.36 12.50 7.02
CA GLY A 89 8.70 13.65 6.45
C GLY A 89 7.17 13.48 6.38
N SER A 90 6.45 14.58 6.55
CA SER A 90 4.97 14.57 6.60
C SER A 90 4.32 14.01 5.33
N GLY A 91 4.92 14.23 4.17
CA GLY A 91 4.42 13.73 2.88
C GLY A 91 4.40 12.20 2.80
N TYR A 92 5.40 11.54 3.37
CA TYR A 92 5.49 10.08 3.39
C TYR A 92 4.29 9.47 4.13
N ILE A 93 3.92 10.05 5.29
CA ILE A 93 2.80 9.57 6.09
C ILE A 93 1.46 9.68 5.34
N TYR A 94 1.26 10.74 4.55
CA TYR A 94 0.05 10.83 3.71
C TYR A 94 0.02 9.76 2.61
N MET A 95 1.17 9.45 1.99
CA MET A 95 1.27 8.38 1.00
C MET A 95 1.06 6.99 1.64
N LEU A 96 1.62 6.78 2.83
CA LEU A 96 1.42 5.61 3.68
C LEU A 96 -0.06 5.41 4.01
N LEU A 97 -0.78 6.46 4.41
CA LEU A 97 -2.21 6.33 4.69
C LEU A 97 -3.00 5.99 3.43
N LYS A 98 -2.70 6.69 2.31
CA LYS A 98 -3.38 6.47 1.03
C LYS A 98 -3.22 5.04 0.49
N ARG A 99 -2.01 4.47 0.53
CA ARG A 99 -1.75 3.11 0.02
C ARG A 99 -2.42 2.01 0.84
N HIS A 100 -2.60 2.25 2.14
CA HIS A 100 -3.23 1.31 3.08
C HIS A 100 -4.75 1.51 3.18
N GLY A 101 -5.33 2.32 2.30
CA GLY A 101 -6.78 2.54 2.22
C GLY A 101 -7.34 3.42 3.34
N TRP A 102 -6.49 4.18 4.04
CA TRP A 102 -6.96 5.12 5.05
C TRP A 102 -7.55 6.36 4.38
N ARG A 103 -8.76 6.73 4.78
CA ARG A 103 -9.50 7.87 4.25
C ARG A 103 -9.79 8.86 5.36
N ARG A 104 -9.71 10.14 5.01
CA ARG A 104 -10.17 11.23 5.85
C ARG A 104 -11.69 11.33 5.72
N ILE A 105 -12.43 10.88 6.72
CA ILE A 105 -13.88 10.84 6.75
C ILE A 105 -14.40 11.92 7.70
N LYS A 106 -15.36 12.72 7.22
CA LYS A 106 -16.14 13.60 8.10
C LYS A 106 -17.28 12.77 8.69
N PRO A 107 -17.38 12.63 10.03
CA PRO A 107 -18.49 11.91 10.63
C PRO A 107 -19.81 12.61 10.28
N ARG A 108 -20.83 11.82 9.93
CA ARG A 108 -22.13 12.36 9.50
C ARG A 108 -22.87 12.92 10.72
N PRO A 109 -23.41 14.15 10.66
CA PRO A 109 -24.23 14.70 11.73
C PRO A 109 -25.46 13.81 11.97
N LYS A 110 -25.74 13.47 13.24
CA LYS A 110 -27.01 12.83 13.60
C LYS A 110 -28.08 13.91 13.79
N GLN A 111 -29.29 13.65 13.29
CA GLN A 111 -30.39 14.60 13.37
C GLN A 111 -30.87 14.77 14.83
N PRO A 112 -31.10 16.01 15.29
CA PRO A 112 -31.44 16.34 16.68
C PRO A 112 -32.67 15.61 17.22
N LYS A 113 -33.65 15.30 16.36
CA LYS A 113 -34.88 14.60 16.75
C LYS A 113 -34.63 13.18 17.31
N SER A 114 -33.42 12.63 17.17
CA SER A 114 -33.04 11.31 17.68
C SER A 114 -32.07 11.34 18.88
N ALA A 115 -31.65 12.53 19.36
CA ALA A 115 -30.57 12.61 20.35
C ALA A 115 -30.75 13.75 21.37
N ASN A 116 -30.30 13.50 22.61
CA ASN A 116 -30.35 14.44 23.75
C ASN A 116 -29.54 15.73 23.46
N ALA A 117 -29.84 16.84 24.17
CA ALA A 117 -29.24 18.16 23.92
C ALA A 117 -27.70 18.17 23.94
N GLU A 118 -27.06 17.37 24.80
CA GLU A 118 -25.59 17.21 24.86
C GLU A 118 -24.99 16.58 23.59
N ALA A 119 -25.70 15.62 22.99
CA ALA A 119 -25.28 14.97 21.75
C ALA A 119 -25.39 15.92 20.54
N CYS A 120 -26.31 16.89 20.60
CA CYS A 120 -26.44 17.93 19.59
C CYS A 120 -25.25 18.89 19.57
N ASP A 121 -24.73 19.27 20.74
CA ASP A 121 -23.54 20.14 20.83
C ASP A 121 -22.25 19.43 20.45
N ALA A 122 -22.13 18.13 20.75
CA ALA A 122 -21.04 17.31 20.22
C ALA A 122 -21.10 17.21 18.68
N SER A 123 -22.30 17.09 18.10
CA SER A 123 -22.48 17.02 16.64
C SER A 123 -22.10 18.29 15.89
N LYS A 124 -22.11 19.47 16.53
CA LYS A 124 -21.66 20.71 15.88
C LYS A 124 -20.13 20.77 15.72
N LYS A 125 -19.38 19.96 16.48
CA LYS A 125 -17.91 19.96 16.54
C LYS A 125 -17.26 18.81 15.75
N LEU A 126 -17.98 18.21 14.80
CA LEU A 126 -17.50 17.06 14.01
C LEU A 126 -16.23 17.41 13.23
N SER A 127 -15.08 16.97 13.75
CA SER A 127 -13.77 17.10 13.15
C SER A 127 -13.52 15.96 12.15
N LEU A 128 -12.57 16.17 11.24
CA LEU A 128 -12.20 15.16 10.26
C LEU A 128 -11.35 14.08 10.92
N VAL A 129 -11.74 12.82 10.76
CA VAL A 129 -11.07 11.65 11.36
C VAL A 129 -10.53 10.76 10.24
N TRP A 130 -9.35 10.20 10.43
CA TRP A 130 -8.82 9.18 9.52
C TRP A 130 -9.37 7.81 9.91
N ARG A 131 -9.87 7.03 8.94
CA ARG A 131 -10.35 5.66 9.14
C ARG A 131 -9.87 4.76 8.01
N LYS A 132 -9.56 3.50 8.33
CA LYS A 132 -9.35 2.43 7.33
C LYS A 132 -10.67 2.23 6.57
N SER A 133 -10.63 2.23 5.24
CA SER A 133 -11.78 1.80 4.44
C SER A 133 -12.02 0.32 4.73
N ASN A 134 -13.25 -0.04 5.10
CA ASN A 134 -13.72 -1.42 5.00
C ASN A 134 -13.75 -1.86 3.53
#